data_AF-F3GN61-F1
#
_entry.id   AF-F3GN61-F1
#
_cell.length_a   1.000
_cell.length_b   1.000
_cell.length_c   1.000
_cell.angle_alpha   90.00
_cell.angle_beta   90.00
_cell.angle_gamma   90.00
#
_symmetry.space_group_name_H-M   'P 1'
#
loop_
_entity.id
_entity.type
_entity.pdbx_description
1 polymer ?
#
loop_
_entity_poly.entity_id
_entity_poly.type
_entity_poly.pdbx_seq_one_letter_code
_entity_poly.pdbx_strand_id
1 'polypeptide(L)' 'GLVGSLQALEALKLLAGFGEPMVGRLLLIDALSTRFRELKVKRDPACSVCGAASVQGEHA' A
#
# COMPACT_ATOMS: atom_id res chain seq x y z
N GLY A 1 7.05 12.31 12.37
CA GLY A 1 5.65 12.75 12.18
C GLY A 1 4.76 11.53 11.95
N LEU A 2 3.46 11.63 12.22
CA LEU A 2 2.52 10.49 12.27
C LEU A 2 2.64 9.51 11.06
N VAL A 3 2.50 10.01 9.83
CA VAL A 3 2.54 9.18 8.62
C VAL A 3 3.88 8.47 8.46
N GLY A 4 4.99 9.18 8.62
CA GLY A 4 6.34 8.61 8.48
C GLY A 4 6.63 7.53 9.54
N SER A 5 6.17 7.72 10.77
CA SER A 5 6.30 6.71 11.83
C SER A 5 5.49 5.45 11.52
N LEU A 6 4.29 5.59 10.95
CA LEU A 6 3.49 4.45 10.51
C LEU A 6 4.16 3.71 9.33
N GLN A 7 4.71 4.45 8.35
CA GLN A 7 5.46 3.86 7.25
C GLN A 7 6.70 3.08 7.73
N ALA A 8 7.45 3.65 8.68
CA ALA A 8 8.60 2.97 9.28
C ALA A 8 8.20 1.67 9.98
N LEU A 9 7.08 1.68 10.70
CA LEU A 9 6.55 0.47 11.32
C LEU A 9 6.17 -0.60 10.28
N GLU A 10 5.51 -0.22 9.18
CA GLU A 10 5.20 -1.18 8.09
C GLU A 10 6.46 -1.76 7.45
N ALA A 11 7.51 -0.95 7.27
CA ALA A 11 8.80 -1.45 6.79
C ALA A 11 9.39 -2.49 7.75
N LEU A 12 9.33 -2.25 9.07
CA LEU A 12 9.80 -3.20 10.07
C LEU A 12 9.01 -4.51 10.05
N LYS A 13 7.67 -4.45 9.94
CA LYS A 13 6.82 -5.66 9.82
C LYS A 13 7.26 -6.54 8.66
N LEU A 14 7.50 -5.92 7.50
CA LEU A 14 7.93 -6.61 6.29
C LEU A 14 9.34 -7.21 6.45
N LEU A 15 10.30 -6.43 6.94
CA LEU A 15 11.71 -6.86 7.04
C LEU A 15 11.94 -7.91 8.14
N ALA A 16 11.27 -7.76 9.29
CA ALA A 16 11.42 -8.67 10.42
C ALA A 16 10.37 -9.78 10.46
N GLY A 17 9.45 -9.83 9.48
CA GLY A 17 8.48 -10.92 9.31
C GLY A 17 7.49 -11.05 10.47
N PHE A 18 6.99 -9.94 11.01
CA PHE A 18 6.03 -9.96 12.12
C PHE A 18 4.76 -9.16 11.83
N GLY A 19 3.71 -9.51 12.56
CA GLY A 19 2.40 -8.86 12.45
C GLY A 19 1.74 -9.10 11.09
N GLU A 20 0.71 -8.32 10.79
CA GLU A 20 0.00 -8.33 9.51
C GLU A 20 0.28 -7.01 8.77
N PRO A 21 1.13 -7.02 7.73
CA PRO A 21 1.41 -5.82 6.93
C PRO A 21 0.17 -5.25 6.24
N MET A 22 0.14 -3.94 5.99
CA MET A 22 -0.96 -3.27 5.27
C MET A 22 -0.95 -3.49 3.74
N VAL A 23 -0.44 -4.63 3.27
CA VAL A 23 -0.41 -4.96 1.84
C VAL A 23 -1.83 -5.03 1.29
N GLY A 24 -2.05 -4.41 0.12
CA GLY A 24 -3.37 -4.34 -0.52
C GLY A 24 -4.39 -3.45 0.21
N ARG A 25 -3.94 -2.60 1.14
CA ARG A 25 -4.79 -1.71 1.91
C ARG A 25 -4.27 -0.28 1.87
N LEU A 26 -5.18 0.68 1.96
CA LEU A 26 -4.88 2.10 2.04
C LEU A 26 -5.43 2.66 3.35
N LEU A 27 -4.55 3.25 4.16
CA LEU A 27 -4.93 3.98 5.37
C LEU A 27 -5.13 5.46 5.03
N LEU A 28 -6.39 5.93 5.11
CA LEU A 28 -6.73 7.35 5.03
C LEU A 28 -6.66 7.96 6.43
N ILE A 29 -5.95 9.07 6.54
CA ILE A 29 -5.82 9.86 7.77
C ILE A 29 -6.44 11.24 7.52
N ASP A 30 -7.58 11.49 8.15
CA ASP A 30 -8.18 12.82 8.25
C ASP A 30 -7.70 13.43 9.57
N ALA A 31 -6.64 14.23 9.49
CA ALA A 31 -5.99 14.82 10.67
C ALA A 31 -6.81 15.93 11.32
N LEU A 32 -7.71 16.60 10.58
CA LEU A 32 -8.53 17.68 11.11
C LEU A 32 -9.60 17.13 12.07
N SER A 33 -10.21 15.99 11.70
CA SER A 33 -11.23 15.34 12.52
C SER A 33 -10.73 14.14 13.32
N THR A 34 -9.43 13.83 13.24
CA THR A 34 -8.79 12.67 13.88
C THR A 34 -9.47 11.35 13.53
N ARG A 35 -9.74 11.12 12.23
CA ARG A 35 -10.33 9.87 11.74
C ARG A 35 -9.34 9.06 10.93
N PHE A 36 -9.39 7.75 11.16
CA PHE A 36 -8.62 6.75 10.44
C PHE A 36 -9.59 5.81 9.73
N ARG A 37 -9.35 5.57 8.44
CA ARG A 37 -10.16 4.66 7.64
C ARG A 37 -9.26 3.76 6.82
N GLU A 38 -9.48 2.46 6.92
CA GLU A 38 -8.83 1.48 6.08
C GLU A 38 -9.72 1.16 4.89
N LEU A 39 -9.14 1.18 3.68
CA LEU A 39 -9.80 0.75 2.45
C LEU A 39 -9.03 -0.42 1.84
N LYS A 40 -9.74 -1.43 1.37
CA LYS A 40 -9.14 -2.51 0.58
C LYS A 40 -8.90 -2.02 -0.85
N VAL A 41 -7.67 -2.16 -1.33
CA VAL A 41 -7.27 -1.83 -2.70
C VAL A 41 -6.99 -3.13 -3.44
N LYS A 42 -7.82 -3.41 -4.45
CA LYS A 42 -7.65 -4.60 -5.30
C LYS A 42 -6.74 -4.27 -6.47
N ARG A 43 -5.90 -5.23 -6.87
CA ARG A 43 -5.15 -5.14 -8.12
C ARG A 43 -6.14 -5.09 -9.28
N ASP A 44 -5.96 -4.15 -10.19
CA ASP A 44 -6.72 -4.08 -11.43
C ASP A 44 -6.04 -4.99 -12.49
N PRO A 45 -6.72 -6.05 -12.97
CA PRO A 45 -6.18 -6.93 -14.00
C PRO A 45 -5.84 -6.20 -15.31
N ALA A 46 -6.49 -5.08 -15.60
CA ALA A 46 -6.28 -4.26 -16.79
C ALA A 46 -5.24 -3.14 -16.60
N CYS A 47 -4.59 -3.04 -15.43
CA CYS A 47 -3.58 -2.02 -15.18
C CYS A 47 -2.42 -2.12 -16.18
N SER A 48 -2.07 -1.02 -16.84
CA SER A 48 -0.96 -1.00 -17.81
C SER A 48 0.41 -1.26 -17.18
N VAL A 49 0.56 -1.09 -15.86
CA VAL A 49 1.83 -1.28 -15.15
C VAL A 49 1.95 -2.69 -14.56
N CYS A 50 0.90 -3.16 -13.88
CA CYS A 50 0.94 -4.43 -13.14
C CYS A 50 -0.24 -5.37 -13.47
N GLY A 51 -1.06 -5.08 -14.48
CA GLY A 51 -2.10 -5.99 -14.95
C GLY A 51 -1.51 -7.26 -15.57
N ALA A 52 -2.30 -8.31 -15.76
CA ALA A 52 -1.79 -9.56 -16.35
C ALA A 52 -1.25 -9.36 -17.78
N ALA A 53 -1.76 -8.34 -18.48
CA ALA A 53 -1.31 -7.96 -19.81
C ALA A 53 -0.03 -7.10 -19.83
N SER A 54 0.51 -6.66 -18.67
CA SER A 54 1.67 -5.76 -18.61
C SER A 54 3.02 -6.44 -18.88
N VAL A 55 3.02 -7.72 -19.30
CA VAL A 55 4.23 -8.44 -19.77
C VAL A 55 4.74 -7.88 -21.13
N GLN A 56 3.99 -6.99 -21.78
CA GLN A 56 4.39 -6.33 -23.03
C GLN A 56 4.72 -4.85 -22.78
N GLY A 57 5.92 -4.61 -22.23
CA GLY A 57 6.41 -3.28 -21.90
C GLY A 57 7.90 -3.27 -21.67
N GLU A 58 8.63 -3.86 -22.62
CA GLU A 58 10.06 -3.64 -22.78
C GLU A 58 10.32 -2.13 -22.86
N HIS A 59 11.35 -1.68 -22.17
CA HIS A 59 11.87 -0.32 -22.28
C HIS A 59 12.20 -0.01 -23.75
N ALA A 60 11.30 0.70 -24.42
CA ALA A 60 11.62 1.56 -25.55
C ALA A 60 11.88 2.98 -25.02
#